data_AF-A0A2N5KJL4-F1
#
_entry.id   AF-A0A2N5KJL4-F1
#
_cell.length_a   1.000
_cell.length_b   1.000
_cell.length_c   1.000
_cell.angle_alpha   90.00
_cell.angle_beta   90.00
_cell.angle_gamma   90.00
#
_symmetry.space_group_name_H-M   'P 1'
#
loop_
_entity.id
_entity.type
_entity.pdbx_description
1 polymer ?
#
loop_
_entity_poly.entity_id
_entity_poly.type
_entity_poly.pdbx_seq_one_letter_code
_entity_poly.pdbx_strand_id
1 'polypeptide(L)'
;MSKRLNEMDDLRDMARFPVPIYVGATGNVLMTIVLTYLVRGRYGGSRTLTRWGGGVILANLLPVILLRSGMDEGTHYPRIEEMDFFADQHKFARWVYGVASANMLFWISLSWLVFSRRRDGTALAGMLLLAFVCTFFPAWIRLFKG
;
A
#
# COMPACT_ATOMS: atom_id res chain seq x y z
N MET A 1 -20.43 -4.65 -16.95
CA MET A 1 -20.85 -3.71 -15.89
C MET A 1 -19.63 -3.29 -15.09
N SER A 2 -19.50 -1.99 -14.75
CA SER A 2 -18.48 -1.57 -13.77
C SER A 2 -18.85 -2.10 -12.39
N LYS A 3 -17.86 -2.67 -11.69
CA LYS A 3 -18.03 -3.25 -10.35
C LYS A 3 -17.96 -2.15 -9.28
N ARG A 4 -18.61 -2.38 -8.15
CA ARG A 4 -18.48 -1.56 -6.94
C ARG A 4 -17.32 -2.02 -6.05
N LEU A 5 -16.91 -1.18 -5.11
CA LEU A 5 -15.77 -1.46 -4.22
C LEU A 5 -15.90 -2.73 -3.37
N ASN A 6 -17.12 -3.08 -2.96
CA ASN A 6 -17.40 -4.29 -2.20
C ASN A 6 -17.47 -5.56 -3.05
N GLU A 7 -17.59 -5.43 -4.38
CA GLU A 7 -17.76 -6.53 -5.34
C GLU A 7 -16.43 -6.97 -5.98
N MET A 8 -15.32 -6.36 -5.55
CA MET A 8 -14.00 -6.74 -6.03
C MET A 8 -13.71 -8.20 -5.66
N ASP A 9 -13.33 -9.00 -6.65
CA ASP A 9 -13.01 -10.43 -6.48
C ASP A 9 -11.71 -10.86 -7.18
N ASP A 10 -11.13 -9.99 -8.01
CA ASP A 10 -9.92 -10.25 -8.80
C ASP A 10 -8.92 -9.08 -8.63
N LEU A 11 -7.62 -9.38 -8.65
CA LEU A 11 -6.53 -8.40 -8.72
C LEU A 11 -6.66 -7.48 -9.94
N ARG A 12 -7.23 -7.96 -11.05
CA ARG A 12 -7.51 -7.15 -12.25
C ARG A 12 -8.45 -5.99 -11.96
N ASP A 13 -9.27 -6.08 -10.92
CA ASP A 13 -10.16 -5.00 -10.49
C ASP A 13 -9.37 -3.80 -9.97
N MET A 14 -8.20 -4.03 -9.36
CA MET A 14 -7.31 -2.96 -8.91
C MET A 14 -6.67 -2.19 -10.05
N ALA A 15 -6.58 -2.77 -11.26
CA ALA A 15 -6.11 -2.06 -12.46
C ALA A 15 -7.09 -0.97 -12.89
N ARG A 16 -8.31 -0.96 -12.32
CA ARG A 16 -9.36 0.02 -12.64
C ARG A 16 -9.33 1.27 -11.79
N PHE A 17 -8.56 1.28 -10.70
CA PHE A 17 -8.46 2.40 -9.77
C PHE A 17 -8.05 3.73 -10.44
N PRO A 18 -8.64 4.86 -10.02
CA PRO A 18 -8.22 6.16 -10.54
C PRO A 18 -6.77 6.49 -10.16
N VAL A 19 -6.11 7.32 -10.98
CA VAL A 19 -4.67 7.65 -10.82
C VAL A 19 -4.27 8.14 -9.42
N PRO A 20 -5.05 8.99 -8.73
CA PRO A 20 -4.73 9.44 -7.38
C PRO A 20 -4.53 8.29 -6.38
N ILE A 21 -5.17 7.15 -6.59
CA ILE A 21 -5.04 5.97 -5.74
C ILE A 21 -3.67 5.34 -5.88
N TYR A 22 -3.17 5.22 -7.12
CA TYR A 22 -1.81 4.72 -7.36
C TYR A 22 -0.75 5.69 -6.82
N VAL A 23 -1.00 7.00 -6.91
CA VAL A 23 -0.14 8.02 -6.32
C VAL A 23 -0.09 7.86 -4.80
N GLY A 24 -1.24 7.74 -4.15
CA GLY A 24 -1.32 7.54 -2.70
C GLY A 24 -0.69 6.23 -2.23
N ALA A 25 -0.96 5.12 -2.93
CA ALA A 25 -0.37 3.82 -2.64
C ALA A 25 1.15 3.81 -2.82
N THR A 26 1.64 4.39 -3.93
CA THR A 26 3.09 4.56 -4.17
C THR A 26 3.72 5.44 -3.09
N GLY A 27 3.10 6.58 -2.76
CA GLY A 27 3.57 7.46 -1.70
C GLY A 27 3.70 6.75 -0.35
N ASN A 28 2.70 5.93 0.01
CA ASN A 28 2.72 5.13 1.23
C ASN A 28 3.87 4.11 1.25
N VAL A 29 4.12 3.41 0.13
CA VAL A 29 5.26 2.50 -0.01
C VAL A 29 6.59 3.25 0.13
N LEU A 30 6.78 4.36 -0.59
CA LEU A 30 8.01 5.14 -0.54
C LEU A 30 8.28 5.68 0.87
N MET A 31 7.27 6.23 1.52
CA MET A 31 7.37 6.69 2.91
C MET A 31 7.76 5.53 3.85
N THR A 32 7.15 4.37 3.67
CA THR A 32 7.47 3.18 4.46
C THR A 32 8.92 2.73 4.29
N ILE A 33 9.48 2.82 3.08
CA ILE A 33 10.90 2.54 2.83
C ILE A 33 11.80 3.53 3.57
N VAL A 34 11.50 4.84 3.49
CA VAL A 34 12.25 5.88 4.21
C VAL A 34 12.20 5.64 5.72
N LEU A 35 11.01 5.38 6.27
CA LEU A 35 10.86 5.10 7.70
C LEU A 35 11.61 3.81 8.10
N THR A 36 11.57 2.78 7.26
CA THR A 36 12.33 1.54 7.48
C THR A 36 13.84 1.80 7.50
N TYR A 37 14.34 2.67 6.62
CA TYR A 37 15.75 3.11 6.61
C TYR A 37 16.14 3.80 7.92
N LEU A 38 15.28 4.70 8.43
CA LEU A 38 15.52 5.42 9.69
C LEU A 38 15.48 4.48 10.90
N VAL A 39 14.46 3.62 10.99
CA VAL A 39 14.31 2.63 12.06
C VAL A 39 15.50 1.68 12.08
N ARG A 40 15.91 1.15 10.92
CA ARG A 40 17.05 0.24 10.83
C ARG A 40 18.37 0.88 11.24
N GLY A 41 18.50 2.19 11.05
CA GLY A 41 19.67 2.97 11.48
C GLY A 41 19.81 3.09 13.00
N ARG A 42 18.71 2.94 13.76
CA ARG A 42 18.69 3.01 15.23
C ARG A 42 18.57 1.64 15.89
N TYR A 43 17.91 0.70 15.23
CA TYR A 43 17.55 -0.60 15.79
C TYR A 43 17.86 -1.73 14.80
N GLY A 44 18.32 -2.87 15.32
CA GLY A 44 18.65 -4.05 14.52
C GLY A 44 17.88 -5.30 14.96
N GLY A 45 18.08 -6.40 14.21
CA GLY A 45 17.56 -7.72 14.56
C GLY A 45 16.15 -8.04 14.06
N SER A 46 15.82 -9.33 14.07
CA SER A 46 14.55 -9.88 13.56
C SER A 46 13.33 -9.43 14.38
N ARG A 47 13.45 -9.34 15.70
CA ARG A 47 12.36 -8.88 16.57
C ARG A 47 11.92 -7.45 16.26
N THR A 48 12.88 -6.58 15.92
CA THR A 48 12.58 -5.20 15.52
C THR A 48 11.85 -5.17 14.19
N LEU A 49 12.27 -5.97 13.21
CA LEU A 49 11.56 -6.13 11.94
C LEU A 49 10.10 -6.55 12.16
N THR A 50 9.85 -7.57 12.98
CA THR A 50 8.47 -8.03 13.24
C THR A 50 7.62 -6.95 13.89
N ARG A 51 8.15 -6.24 14.91
CA ARG A 51 7.44 -5.14 15.57
C ARG A 51 7.18 -3.97 14.63
N TRP A 52 8.17 -3.60 13.83
CA TRP A 52 8.06 -2.53 12.84
C TRP A 52 7.03 -2.87 11.77
N GLY A 53 7.13 -4.06 11.17
CA GLY A 53 6.16 -4.55 10.18
C GLY A 53 4.74 -4.58 10.75
N GLY A 54 4.55 -5.20 11.92
CA GLY A 54 3.25 -5.23 12.59
C GLY A 54 2.70 -3.83 12.90
N GLY A 55 3.55 -2.92 13.38
CA GLY A 55 3.19 -1.53 13.65
C GLY A 55 2.75 -0.77 12.40
N VAL A 56 3.47 -0.90 11.28
CA VAL A 56 3.09 -0.27 10.00
C VAL A 56 1.77 -0.84 9.48
N ILE A 57 1.57 -2.16 9.55
CA ILE A 57 0.31 -2.79 9.13
C ILE A 57 -0.85 -2.29 9.99
N LEU A 58 -0.69 -2.27 11.31
CA LEU A 58 -1.70 -1.74 12.22
C LEU A 58 -2.01 -0.26 11.93
N ALA A 59 -0.99 0.57 11.70
CA ALA A 59 -1.18 1.97 11.36
C ALA A 59 -1.96 2.17 10.05
N ASN A 60 -1.80 1.27 9.07
CA ASN A 60 -2.56 1.31 7.81
C ASN A 60 -3.99 0.78 7.96
N LEU A 61 -4.20 -0.27 8.78
CA LEU A 61 -5.51 -0.90 8.93
C LEU A 61 -6.40 -0.21 9.96
N LEU A 62 -5.83 0.45 10.97
CA LEU A 62 -6.62 1.04 12.06
C LEU A 62 -7.62 2.10 11.57
N PRO A 63 -7.26 3.07 10.71
CA PRO A 63 -8.23 4.02 10.16
C PRO A 63 -9.36 3.33 9.40
N VAL A 64 -9.02 2.29 8.62
CA VAL A 64 -9.99 1.48 7.87
C VAL A 64 -10.96 0.77 8.81
N ILE A 65 -10.45 0.12 9.87
CA ILE A 65 -11.28 -0.61 10.83
C ILE A 65 -12.23 0.35 11.56
N LEU A 66 -11.74 1.52 11.97
CA LEU A 66 -12.54 2.55 12.64
C LEU A 66 -13.66 3.06 11.72
N LEU A 67 -13.34 3.45 10.50
CA LEU A 67 -14.34 3.91 9.53
C LEU A 67 -15.35 2.82 9.18
N ARG A 68 -14.90 1.56 9.06
CA ARG A 68 -15.77 0.43 8.76
C ARG A 68 -16.72 0.06 9.90
N SER A 69 -16.36 0.36 11.14
CA SER A 69 -17.22 0.11 12.30
C SER A 69 -18.48 0.99 12.32
N GLY A 70 -18.46 2.13 11.60
CA GLY A 70 -19.60 3.02 11.43
C GLY A 70 -20.46 2.73 10.19
N MET A 71 -20.17 1.68 9.42
CA MET A 71 -20.96 1.32 8.24
C MET A 71 -22.23 0.56 8.62
N ASP A 72 -23.31 0.84 7.92
CA ASP A 72 -24.62 0.22 8.07
C ASP A 72 -25.13 -0.39 6.75
N GLU A 73 -26.35 -0.94 6.78
CA GLU A 73 -27.00 -1.53 5.59
C GLU A 73 -27.31 -0.50 4.49
N GLY A 74 -27.38 0.79 4.85
CA GLY A 74 -27.62 1.90 3.91
C GLY A 74 -26.36 2.42 3.22
N THR A 75 -25.18 1.87 3.53
CA THR A 75 -23.92 2.45 3.07
C THR A 75 -23.76 2.35 1.55
N HIS A 76 -23.54 3.51 0.92
CA HIS A 76 -23.28 3.59 -0.51
C HIS A 76 -21.85 3.15 -0.86
N TYR A 77 -21.76 2.20 -1.80
CA TYR A 77 -20.52 1.73 -2.39
C TYR A 77 -20.37 2.31 -3.81
N PRO A 78 -19.40 3.21 -4.06
CA PRO A 78 -19.17 3.75 -5.38
C PRO A 78 -18.61 2.68 -6.33
N ARG A 79 -18.63 2.99 -7.62
CA ARG A 79 -17.92 2.23 -8.64
C ARG A 79 -16.41 2.36 -8.44
N ILE A 80 -15.66 1.35 -8.88
CA ILE A 80 -14.20 1.32 -8.73
C ILE A 80 -13.53 2.55 -9.39
N GLU A 81 -14.01 2.99 -10.54
CA GLU A 81 -13.43 4.12 -11.27
C GLU A 81 -13.78 5.49 -10.67
N GLU A 82 -14.81 5.56 -9.83
CA GLU A 82 -15.37 6.79 -9.26
C GLU A 82 -14.97 7.00 -7.79
N MET A 83 -14.13 6.12 -7.25
CA MET A 83 -13.79 6.14 -5.82
C MET A 83 -12.92 7.33 -5.43
N ASP A 84 -13.23 7.92 -4.28
CA ASP A 84 -12.36 8.90 -3.62
C ASP A 84 -11.33 8.19 -2.73
N PHE A 85 -10.07 8.60 -2.86
CA PHE A 85 -8.96 7.97 -2.13
C PHE A 85 -9.17 8.00 -0.61
N PHE A 86 -9.60 9.11 -0.05
CA PHE A 86 -9.67 9.29 1.40
C PHE A 86 -11.04 8.86 1.94
N ALA A 87 -12.12 9.10 1.19
CA ALA A 87 -13.46 8.79 1.66
C ALA A 87 -13.83 7.31 1.52
N ASP A 88 -13.33 6.59 0.51
CA ASP A 88 -13.86 5.27 0.16
C ASP A 88 -12.92 4.08 0.46
N GLN A 89 -11.70 4.35 0.92
CA GLN A 89 -10.69 3.32 1.22
C GLN A 89 -11.16 2.20 2.14
N HIS A 90 -12.07 2.50 3.07
CA HIS A 90 -12.60 1.53 4.05
C HIS A 90 -13.72 0.64 3.49
N LYS A 91 -14.19 0.92 2.27
CA LYS A 91 -15.30 0.23 1.60
C LYS A 91 -14.83 -0.92 0.70
N PHE A 92 -13.52 -1.14 0.55
CA PHE A 92 -13.00 -2.26 -0.24
C PHE A 92 -13.40 -3.63 0.33
N ALA A 93 -13.47 -4.61 -0.57
CA ALA A 93 -13.53 -6.02 -0.22
C ALA A 93 -12.37 -6.40 0.72
N ARG A 94 -12.64 -7.26 1.72
CA ARG A 94 -11.68 -7.55 2.81
C ARG A 94 -10.33 -8.07 2.31
N TRP A 95 -10.33 -8.86 1.25
CA TRP A 95 -9.10 -9.44 0.68
C TRP A 95 -8.16 -8.37 0.11
N VAL A 96 -8.68 -7.22 -0.31
CA VAL A 96 -7.88 -6.09 -0.82
C VAL A 96 -6.93 -5.57 0.27
N TYR A 97 -7.39 -5.49 1.52
CA TYR A 97 -6.53 -5.12 2.65
C TYR A 97 -5.47 -6.19 2.96
N GLY A 98 -5.80 -7.46 2.74
CA GLY A 98 -4.84 -8.56 2.85
C GLY A 98 -3.71 -8.41 1.84
N VAL A 99 -4.04 -8.15 0.58
CA VAL A 99 -3.06 -7.90 -0.49
C VAL A 99 -2.26 -6.64 -0.24
N ALA A 100 -2.90 -5.54 0.16
CA ALA A 100 -2.21 -4.30 0.51
C ALA A 100 -1.23 -4.51 1.68
N SER A 101 -1.63 -5.27 2.70
CA SER A 101 -0.78 -5.60 3.84
C SER A 101 0.40 -6.49 3.43
N ALA A 102 0.17 -7.49 2.58
CA ALA A 102 1.23 -8.35 2.06
C ALA A 102 2.25 -7.54 1.23
N ASN A 103 1.77 -6.62 0.38
CA ASN A 103 2.62 -5.72 -0.39
C ASN A 103 3.49 -4.83 0.53
N MET A 104 2.91 -4.28 1.60
CA MET A 104 3.65 -3.48 2.57
C MET A 104 4.71 -4.31 3.31
N LEU A 105 4.36 -5.52 3.78
CA LEU A 105 5.30 -6.42 4.43
C LEU A 105 6.46 -6.82 3.51
N PHE A 106 6.18 -7.03 2.22
CA PHE A 106 7.21 -7.28 1.21
C PHE A 106 8.20 -6.13 1.15
N TRP A 107 7.74 -4.89 0.98
CA TRP A 107 8.62 -3.71 0.89
C TRP A 107 9.40 -3.46 2.17
N ILE A 108 8.79 -3.64 3.34
CA ILE A 108 9.46 -3.54 4.63
C ILE A 108 10.57 -4.59 4.73
N SER A 109 10.27 -5.85 4.42
CA SER A 109 11.22 -6.96 4.54
C SER A 109 12.39 -6.81 3.56
N LEU A 110 12.10 -6.45 2.30
CA LEU A 110 13.12 -6.22 1.28
C LEU A 110 14.02 -5.04 1.67
N SER A 111 13.44 -3.92 2.06
CA SER A 111 14.20 -2.74 2.51
C SER A 111 15.05 -3.05 3.72
N TRP A 112 14.49 -3.77 4.71
CA TRP A 112 15.21 -4.20 5.90
C TRP A 112 16.42 -5.08 5.55
N LEU A 113 16.26 -6.01 4.61
CA LEU A 113 17.33 -6.87 4.13
C LEU A 113 18.43 -6.07 3.45
N VAL A 114 18.06 -5.17 2.53
CA VAL A 114 19.01 -4.30 1.81
C VAL A 114 19.79 -3.43 2.79
N PHE A 115 19.09 -2.72 3.68
CA PHE A 115 19.71 -1.83 4.68
C PHE A 115 20.46 -2.58 5.78
N SER A 116 20.21 -3.88 5.95
CA SER A 116 21.04 -4.72 6.83
C SER A 116 22.39 -5.06 6.22
N ARG A 117 22.52 -5.04 4.89
CA ARG A 117 23.79 -5.27 4.19
C ARG A 117 24.53 -3.98 3.91
N ARG A 118 23.81 -2.96 3.44
CA ARG A 118 24.38 -1.67 3.04
C ARG A 118 23.38 -0.56 3.30
N ARG A 119 23.71 0.32 4.25
CA ARG A 119 22.86 1.44 4.67
C ARG A 119 23.52 2.76 4.31
N ASP A 120 23.47 3.12 3.04
CA ASP A 120 23.91 4.42 2.52
C ASP A 120 22.82 5.07 1.65
N GLY A 121 23.08 6.31 1.22
CA GLY A 121 22.14 7.07 0.39
C GLY A 121 21.87 6.40 -0.96
N THR A 122 22.85 5.71 -1.53
CA THR A 122 22.70 5.00 -2.81
C THR A 122 21.75 3.81 -2.68
N ALA A 123 21.87 2.99 -1.63
CA ALA A 123 20.96 1.90 -1.37
C ALA A 123 19.52 2.41 -1.13
N LEU A 124 19.37 3.52 -0.41
CA LEU A 124 18.06 4.15 -0.21
C LEU A 124 17.46 4.65 -1.54
N ALA A 125 18.23 5.40 -2.34
CA ALA A 125 17.79 5.91 -3.63
C ALA A 125 17.41 4.77 -4.58
N GLY A 126 18.20 3.69 -4.62
CA GLY A 126 17.90 2.49 -5.42
C GLY A 126 16.60 1.82 -4.99
N MET A 127 16.38 1.66 -3.69
CA MET A 127 15.13 1.09 -3.16
C MET A 127 13.91 1.97 -3.49
N LEU A 128 14.03 3.29 -3.36
CA LEU A 128 12.96 4.22 -3.70
C LEU A 128 12.63 4.19 -5.19
N LEU A 129 13.64 4.19 -6.06
CA LEU A 129 13.44 4.11 -7.51
C LEU A 129 12.78 2.79 -7.91
N LEU A 130 13.27 1.67 -7.38
CA LEU A 130 12.69 0.35 -7.64
C LEU A 130 11.22 0.30 -7.21
N ALA A 131 10.93 0.77 -5.99
CA ALA A 131 9.57 0.80 -5.47
C ALA A 131 8.65 1.72 -6.25
N PHE A 132 9.13 2.88 -6.68
CA PHE A 132 8.39 3.80 -7.53
C PHE A 132 8.01 3.14 -8.86
N VAL A 133 8.97 2.52 -9.55
CA VAL A 133 8.72 1.85 -10.83
C VAL A 133 7.73 0.68 -10.67
N CYS A 134 7.96 -0.19 -9.68
CA CYS A 134 7.11 -1.37 -9.48
C CYS A 134 5.70 -1.00 -9.03
N THR A 135 5.55 -0.04 -8.12
CA THR A 135 4.23 0.31 -7.54
C THR A 135 3.40 1.16 -8.50
N PHE A 136 4.04 1.97 -9.34
CA PHE A 136 3.37 2.80 -10.33
C PHE A 136 3.15 2.10 -11.68
N PHE A 137 3.69 0.88 -11.86
CA PHE A 137 3.56 0.07 -13.08
C PHE A 137 2.12 -0.06 -13.64
N PRO A 138 1.08 -0.31 -12.82
CA PRO A 138 -0.29 -0.39 -13.32
C PRO A 138 -0.76 0.93 -13.97
N ALA A 139 -0.35 2.07 -13.42
CA ALA A 139 -0.68 3.39 -13.97
C ALA A 139 0.08 3.64 -15.29
N TRP A 140 1.35 3.24 -15.38
CA TRP A 140 2.13 3.31 -16.63
C TRP A 140 1.43 2.55 -17.76
N ILE A 141 1.03 1.29 -17.53
CA ILE A 141 0.36 0.48 -18.56
C ILE A 141 -0.92 1.16 -19.08
N ARG A 142 -1.66 1.84 -18.20
CA ARG A 142 -2.89 2.55 -18.58
C ARG A 142 -2.60 3.75 -19.49
N LEU A 143 -1.52 4.49 -19.23
CA LEU A 143 -1.10 5.61 -20.07
C LEU A 143 -0.57 5.15 -21.44
N PHE A 144 0.08 3.99 -21.52
CA PHE A 144 0.64 3.44 -22.78
C PHE A 144 -0.35 2.57 -23.59
N LYS A 145 -1.53 2.24 -23.03
CA LYS A 145 -2.62 1.58 -23.74
C LYS A 145 -3.75 2.53 -24.18
N GLY A 146 -3.61 3.82 -23.87
CA GLY A 146 -4.41 4.89 -24.48
C GLY A 146 -3.86 5.27 -25.84
#